data_AF-A0A662TU59-F1
#
_entry.id   AF-A0A662TU59-F1
#
_cell.length_a   1.000
_cell.length_b   1.000
_cell.length_c   1.000
_cell.angle_alpha   90.00
_cell.angle_beta   90.00
_cell.angle_gamma   90.00
#
_symmetry.space_group_name_H-M   'P 1'
#
loop_
_entity.id
_entity.type
_entity.pdbx_description
1 polymer ?
#
loop_
_entity_poly.entity_id
_entity_poly.type
_entity_poly.pdbx_seq_one_letter_code
_entity_poly.pdbx_strand_id
1 'polypeptide(L)'
;MSRKLKQLGIGESKNGVVELDVLELAYLLWSRKAVATQDDCLLEWLDLLANHDDAATELIVYIDLLKRHCRVTVLSEKSKLVRFLVSKSGERFMVIPLREGSSIESQELISHVREASLNACKLLLALVDSRGSVVYYEAERFDANSVKHSQAREL
;
A
#
# COMPACT_ATOMS: atom_id res chain seq x y z
N MET A 1 -11.37 -1.15 21.34
CA MET A 1 -10.52 -0.53 20.29
C MET A 1 -10.09 -1.51 19.19
N SER A 2 -9.77 -2.76 19.53
CA SER A 2 -9.27 -3.80 18.61
C SER A 2 -10.13 -4.10 17.36
N ARG A 3 -11.47 -4.08 17.46
CA ARG A 3 -12.36 -4.44 16.33
C ARG A 3 -12.26 -3.48 15.14
N LYS A 4 -12.07 -2.18 15.39
CA LYS A 4 -12.00 -1.15 14.34
C LYS A 4 -10.67 -1.19 13.58
N LEU A 5 -9.57 -1.45 14.29
CA LEU A 5 -8.24 -1.65 13.69
C LEU A 5 -8.24 -2.90 12.78
N LYS A 6 -8.78 -4.01 13.29
CA LYS A 6 -8.90 -5.27 12.53
C LYS A 6 -9.73 -5.13 11.25
N GLN A 7 -10.80 -4.33 11.28
CA GLN A 7 -11.62 -4.05 10.10
C GLN A 7 -10.85 -3.27 9.02
N LEU A 8 -9.98 -2.34 9.45
CA LEU A 8 -9.13 -1.55 8.56
C LEU A 8 -7.89 -2.32 8.07
N GLY A 9 -7.63 -3.51 8.62
CA GLY A 9 -6.45 -4.32 8.30
C GLY A 9 -5.21 -3.91 9.08
N ILE A 10 -5.37 -3.06 10.10
CA ILE A 10 -4.28 -2.52 10.92
C ILE A 10 -3.88 -3.56 11.97
N GLY A 11 -2.60 -3.94 11.92
CA GLY A 11 -1.95 -4.81 12.88
C GLY A 11 -2.27 -6.29 12.74
N GLU A 12 -1.34 -7.11 13.21
CA GLU A 12 -1.42 -8.57 13.22
C GLU A 12 -1.55 -9.07 14.66
N SER A 13 -2.50 -9.97 14.91
CA SER A 13 -2.64 -10.58 16.24
C SER A 13 -1.67 -11.75 16.38
N LYS A 14 -0.62 -11.59 17.20
CA LYS A 14 0.32 -12.66 17.55
C LYS A 14 0.41 -12.80 19.06
N ASN A 15 0.33 -14.03 19.57
CA ASN A 15 0.53 -14.34 21.00
C ASN A 15 -0.28 -13.46 21.99
N GLY A 16 -1.49 -13.04 21.62
CA GLY A 16 -2.34 -12.20 22.46
C GLY A 16 -2.00 -10.70 22.43
N VAL A 17 -0.98 -10.29 21.68
CA VAL A 17 -0.66 -8.89 21.40
C VAL A 17 -1.01 -8.53 19.96
N VAL A 18 -1.17 -7.24 19.69
CA VAL A 18 -1.30 -6.70 18.33
C VAL A 18 0.05 -6.12 17.95
N GLU A 19 0.72 -6.77 17.02
CA GLU A 19 1.92 -6.25 16.38
C GLU A 19 1.50 -5.26 15.30
N LEU A 20 2.21 -4.15 15.20
CA LEU A 20 1.97 -3.11 14.21
C LEU A 20 3.20 -2.97 13.34
N ASP A 21 2.97 -2.75 12.06
CA ASP A 21 4.01 -2.22 11.18
C ASP A 21 4.37 -0.77 11.58
N VAL A 22 5.59 -0.34 11.29
CA VAL A 22 6.06 1.03 11.60
C VAL A 22 5.13 2.08 10.98
N LEU A 23 4.67 1.85 9.74
CA LEU A 23 3.76 2.76 9.04
C LEU A 23 2.38 2.81 9.71
N GLU A 24 1.91 1.67 10.22
CA GLU A 24 0.64 1.59 10.95
C GLU A 24 0.72 2.35 12.28
N LEU A 25 1.83 2.21 13.00
CA LEU A 25 2.07 2.95 14.24
C LEU A 25 2.16 4.45 13.95
N ALA A 26 2.90 4.87 12.93
CA ALA A 26 3.01 6.27 12.50
C ALA A 26 1.62 6.86 12.19
N TYR A 27 0.76 6.12 11.49
CA TYR A 27 -0.64 6.52 11.26
C TYR A 27 -1.43 6.71 12.56
N LEU A 28 -1.30 5.79 13.52
CA LEU A 28 -2.04 5.86 14.78
C LEU A 28 -1.59 7.04 15.64
N LEU A 29 -0.29 7.34 15.66
CA LEU A 29 0.28 8.50 16.34
C LEU A 29 -0.16 9.80 15.66
N TRP A 30 0.01 9.92 14.33
CA TRP A 30 -0.39 11.09 13.55
C TRP A 30 -1.88 11.42 13.73
N SER A 31 -2.73 10.38 13.73
CA SER A 31 -4.18 10.53 13.91
C SER A 31 -4.63 10.65 15.37
N ARG A 32 -3.68 10.70 16.32
CA ARG A 32 -3.92 10.77 17.79
C ARG A 32 -4.83 9.66 18.31
N LYS A 33 -4.73 8.48 17.71
CA LYS A 33 -5.47 7.27 18.10
C LYS A 33 -4.64 6.33 18.97
N ALA A 34 -3.34 6.58 19.10
CA ALA A 34 -2.46 5.87 20.02
C ALA A 34 -1.46 6.84 20.65
N VAL A 35 -0.84 6.38 21.71
CA VAL A 35 0.36 6.96 22.31
C VAL A 35 1.38 5.82 22.35
N ALA A 36 2.61 6.11 21.96
CA ALA A 36 3.71 5.15 21.99
C ALA A 36 4.85 5.73 22.81
N THR A 37 5.53 4.86 23.53
CA THR A 37 6.71 5.20 24.32
C THR A 37 7.83 4.21 24.02
N GLN A 38 9.07 4.69 24.04
CA GLN A 38 10.29 3.89 24.01
C GLN A 38 11.21 4.41 25.11
N ASP A 39 11.64 3.53 26.02
CA ASP A 39 12.51 3.89 27.15
C ASP A 39 11.99 5.13 27.91
N ASP A 40 10.68 5.11 28.23
CA ASP A 40 9.92 6.20 28.89
C ASP A 40 9.85 7.54 28.12
N CYS A 41 10.41 7.62 26.91
CA CYS A 41 10.27 8.76 26.02
C CYS A 41 9.04 8.60 25.13
N LEU A 42 8.25 9.68 24.98
CA LEU A 42 7.16 9.70 24.01
C LEU A 42 7.73 9.68 22.58
N LEU A 43 7.18 8.78 21.76
CA LEU A 43 7.50 8.71 20.34
C LEU A 43 6.54 9.59 19.55
N GLU A 44 7.06 10.44 18.68
CA GLU A 44 6.27 11.12 17.66
C GLU A 44 6.27 10.31 16.36
N TRP A 45 5.21 10.48 15.56
CA TRP A 45 5.08 9.77 14.28
C TRP A 45 6.24 10.07 13.31
N LEU A 46 6.83 11.27 13.40
CA LEU A 46 7.92 11.67 12.52
C LEU A 46 9.22 10.93 12.87
N ASP A 47 9.44 10.63 14.16
CA ASP A 47 10.63 9.92 14.64
C ASP A 47 10.69 8.49 14.07
N LEU A 48 9.50 7.88 13.89
CA LEU A 48 9.38 6.53 13.31
C LEU A 48 9.76 6.46 11.83
N LEU A 49 9.64 7.57 11.11
CA LEU A 49 9.80 7.61 9.66
C LEU A 49 11.13 8.22 9.22
N ALA A 50 11.93 8.73 10.16
CA ALA A 50 13.15 9.50 9.88
C ALA A 50 14.22 8.72 9.09
N ASN A 51 14.21 7.38 9.17
CA ASN A 51 15.21 6.51 8.52
C ASN A 51 14.68 5.78 7.28
N HIS A 52 13.45 6.08 6.84
CA HIS A 52 12.84 5.44 5.69
C HIS A 52 12.73 6.41 4.54
N ASP A 53 13.54 6.17 3.50
CA ASP A 53 13.39 6.86 2.22
C ASP A 53 11.95 6.62 1.70
N ASP A 54 11.29 7.70 1.28
CA ASP A 54 9.89 7.73 0.81
C ASP A 54 8.78 7.43 1.85
N ALA A 55 9.08 7.29 3.14
CA ALA A 55 8.07 7.03 4.18
C ALA A 55 6.91 8.05 4.23
N ALA A 56 7.18 9.32 3.88
CA ALA A 56 6.13 10.33 3.78
C ALA A 56 5.13 9.99 2.65
N THR A 57 5.64 9.56 1.49
CA THR A 57 4.84 9.12 0.34
C THR A 57 3.99 7.92 0.72
N GLU A 58 4.59 6.94 1.38
CA GLU A 58 3.92 5.72 1.85
C GLU A 58 2.81 6.03 2.85
N LEU A 59 3.08 6.90 3.82
CA LEU A 59 2.10 7.31 4.83
C LEU A 59 0.93 8.07 4.20
N ILE A 60 1.20 8.95 3.23
CA ILE A 60 0.15 9.67 2.49
C ILE A 60 -0.78 8.69 1.77
N VAL A 61 -0.23 7.74 1.01
CA VAL A 61 -1.02 6.73 0.29
C VAL A 61 -1.79 5.85 1.27
N TYR A 62 -1.15 5.42 2.36
CA TYR A 62 -1.79 4.62 3.40
C TYR A 62 -3.00 5.33 4.01
N ILE A 63 -2.85 6.62 4.36
CA ILE A 63 -3.95 7.46 4.88
C ILE A 63 -5.06 7.61 3.84
N ASP A 64 -4.74 7.87 2.58
CA ASP A 64 -5.73 8.01 1.50
C ASP A 64 -6.56 6.74 1.31
N LEU A 65 -5.91 5.57 1.26
CA LEU A 65 -6.57 4.27 1.19
C LEU A 65 -7.51 4.03 2.38
N LEU A 66 -7.08 4.33 3.60
CA LEU A 66 -7.92 4.20 4.79
C LEU A 66 -9.12 5.17 4.77
N LYS A 67 -8.93 6.42 4.29
CA LYS A 67 -10.01 7.40 4.10
C LYS A 67 -11.05 6.93 3.09
N ARG A 68 -10.63 6.15 2.08
CA ARG A 68 -11.51 5.51 1.08
C ARG A 68 -12.18 4.23 1.58
N HIS A 69 -12.09 3.95 2.88
CA HIS A 69 -12.64 2.76 3.55
C HIS A 69 -12.09 1.45 3.00
N CYS A 70 -10.86 1.45 2.50
CA CYS A 70 -10.18 0.23 2.12
C CYS A 70 -9.66 -0.52 3.35
N ARG A 71 -9.62 -1.85 3.28
CA ARG A 71 -8.81 -2.66 4.19
C ARG A 71 -7.40 -2.71 3.62
N VAL A 72 -6.40 -2.30 4.40
CA VAL A 72 -5.02 -2.15 3.95
C VAL A 72 -4.11 -3.03 4.82
N THR A 73 -3.24 -3.82 4.19
CA THR A 73 -2.22 -4.61 4.87
C THR A 73 -0.87 -4.25 4.27
N VAL A 74 0.08 -3.88 5.13
CA VAL A 74 1.44 -3.54 4.72
C VAL A 74 2.21 -4.84 4.42
N LEU A 75 2.82 -4.91 3.24
CA LEU A 75 3.67 -6.03 2.83
C LEU A 75 5.14 -5.59 2.99
N SER A 76 5.64 -5.61 4.22
CA SER A 76 6.98 -5.09 4.57
C SER A 76 8.14 -6.06 4.29
N GLU A 77 8.05 -6.94 3.27
CA GLU A 77 9.10 -7.92 3.01
C GLU A 77 9.66 -7.89 1.57
N LYS A 78 11.00 -7.96 1.48
CA LYS A 78 11.85 -8.33 0.32
C LYS A 78 11.99 -7.35 -0.86
N SER A 79 11.24 -6.26 -0.94
CA SER A 79 11.40 -5.23 -2.00
C SER A 79 11.94 -3.91 -1.46
N LYS A 80 12.58 -3.12 -2.33
CA LYS A 80 13.01 -1.75 -1.99
C LYS A 80 11.83 -0.80 -1.76
N LEU A 81 10.68 -1.08 -2.36
CA LEU A 81 9.47 -0.29 -2.24
C LEU A 81 8.48 -0.98 -1.30
N VAL A 82 7.85 -0.20 -0.42
CA VAL A 82 6.68 -0.69 0.35
C VAL A 82 5.53 -0.98 -0.59
N ARG A 83 4.80 -2.04 -0.28
CA ARG A 83 3.61 -2.47 -1.03
C ARG A 83 2.44 -2.63 -0.09
N PHE A 84 1.26 -2.26 -0.55
CA PHE A 84 0.03 -2.49 0.19
C PHE A 84 -0.82 -3.54 -0.51
N LEU A 85 -1.26 -4.53 0.25
CA LEU A 85 -2.38 -5.36 -0.15
C LEU A 85 -3.66 -4.68 0.29
N VAL A 86 -4.51 -4.34 -0.67
CA VAL A 86 -5.72 -3.56 -0.45
C VAL A 86 -6.93 -4.38 -0.86
N SER A 87 -7.94 -4.43 -0.02
CA SER A 87 -9.23 -5.05 -0.34
C SER A 87 -10.35 -4.02 -0.23
N LYS A 88 -11.17 -3.93 -1.28
CA LYS A 88 -12.36 -3.05 -1.32
C LYS A 88 -13.47 -3.72 -2.11
N SER A 89 -14.65 -3.83 -1.51
CA SER A 89 -15.86 -4.37 -2.17
C SER A 89 -15.68 -5.74 -2.84
N GLY A 90 -14.81 -6.60 -2.28
CA GLY A 90 -14.50 -7.92 -2.84
C GLY A 90 -13.39 -7.95 -3.88
N GLU A 91 -12.96 -6.79 -4.40
CA GLU A 91 -11.78 -6.68 -5.25
C GLU A 91 -10.50 -6.56 -4.40
N ARG A 92 -9.39 -7.07 -4.93
CA ARG A 92 -8.06 -7.02 -4.32
C ARG A 92 -7.10 -6.28 -5.24
N PHE A 93 -6.31 -5.41 -4.64
CA PHE A 93 -5.31 -4.60 -5.30
C PHE A 93 -3.97 -4.75 -4.60
N MET A 94 -2.89 -4.79 -5.37
CA MET A 94 -1.55 -4.52 -4.88
C MET A 94 -1.25 -3.06 -5.23
N VAL A 95 -0.99 -2.23 -4.23
CA VAL A 95 -0.73 -0.80 -4.42
C VAL A 95 0.73 -0.49 -4.14
N ILE A 96 1.39 0.22 -5.05
CA ILE A 96 2.77 0.68 -4.91
C ILE A 96 2.76 2.21 -4.83
N PRO A 97 3.16 2.79 -3.69
CA PRO A 97 3.37 4.23 -3.55
C PRO A 97 4.56 4.68 -4.38
N LEU A 98 4.40 5.75 -5.15
CA LEU A 98 5.45 6.36 -5.94
C LEU A 98 5.38 7.88 -5.80
N ARG A 99 6.52 8.52 -5.59
CA ARG A 99 6.61 9.99 -5.59
C ARG A 99 6.68 10.51 -7.04
N GLU A 100 5.99 11.59 -7.34
CA GLU A 100 6.16 12.26 -8.64
C GLU A 100 7.62 12.62 -8.90
N GLY A 101 8.13 12.32 -10.10
CA GLY A 101 9.54 12.48 -10.45
C GLY A 101 10.48 11.37 -9.96
N SER A 102 9.98 10.37 -9.20
CA SER A 102 10.75 9.16 -8.91
C SER A 102 10.83 8.25 -10.15
N SER A 103 11.91 7.48 -10.22
CA SER A 103 12.10 6.47 -11.27
C SER A 103 11.80 5.07 -10.71
N ILE A 104 11.06 4.28 -11.48
CA ILE A 104 10.91 2.84 -11.27
C ILE A 104 11.54 2.11 -12.46
N GLU A 105 12.34 1.08 -12.18
CA GLU A 105 12.94 0.29 -13.26
C GLU A 105 11.87 -0.54 -13.97
N SER A 106 11.94 -0.63 -15.31
CA SER A 106 10.94 -1.40 -16.08
C SER A 106 10.87 -2.86 -15.64
N GLN A 107 12.01 -3.45 -15.27
CA GLN A 107 12.06 -4.83 -14.79
C GLN A 107 11.37 -5.00 -13.43
N GLU A 108 11.49 -4.02 -12.54
CA GLU A 108 10.80 -3.99 -11.24
C GLU A 108 9.28 -3.89 -11.46
N LEU A 109 8.84 -2.98 -12.33
CA LEU A 109 7.42 -2.85 -12.68
C LEU A 109 6.84 -4.15 -13.27
N ILE A 110 7.55 -4.79 -14.20
CA ILE A 110 7.14 -6.08 -14.78
C ILE A 110 7.02 -7.16 -13.68
N SER A 111 7.95 -7.16 -12.73
CA SER A 111 7.95 -8.12 -11.61
C SER A 111 6.72 -7.92 -10.73
N HIS A 112 6.36 -6.67 -10.42
CA HIS A 112 5.14 -6.35 -9.67
C HIS A 112 3.86 -6.72 -10.41
N VAL A 113 3.78 -6.50 -11.73
CA VAL A 113 2.60 -6.92 -12.53
C VAL A 113 2.43 -8.43 -12.47
N ARG A 114 3.52 -9.20 -12.59
CA ARG A 114 3.49 -10.66 -12.49
C ARG A 114 3.06 -11.11 -11.10
N GLU A 115 3.61 -10.49 -10.06
CA GLU A 115 3.28 -10.83 -8.68
C GLU A 115 1.81 -10.53 -8.34
N ALA A 116 1.29 -9.37 -8.76
CA ALA A 116 -0.11 -9.04 -8.57
C ALA A 116 -1.02 -10.07 -9.26
N SER A 117 -0.67 -10.45 -10.49
CA SER A 117 -1.39 -11.50 -11.25
C SER A 117 -1.38 -12.85 -10.51
N LEU A 118 -0.22 -13.26 -9.98
CA LEU A 118 -0.09 -14.51 -9.20
C LEU A 118 -0.93 -14.51 -7.92
N ASN A 119 -1.14 -13.34 -7.33
CA ASN A 119 -1.96 -13.17 -6.12
C ASN A 119 -3.43 -12.86 -6.41
N ALA A 120 -3.86 -12.96 -7.68
CA ALA A 120 -5.20 -12.63 -8.14
C ALA A 120 -5.65 -11.22 -7.70
N CYS A 121 -4.75 -10.24 -7.82
CA CYS A 121 -5.02 -8.83 -7.57
C CYS A 121 -4.59 -7.96 -8.76
N LYS A 122 -5.23 -6.79 -8.89
CA LYS A 122 -4.82 -5.76 -9.85
C LYS A 122 -3.63 -4.97 -9.29
N LEU A 123 -2.67 -4.60 -10.13
CA LEU A 123 -1.60 -3.70 -9.72
C LEU A 123 -2.04 -2.25 -9.91
N LEU A 124 -1.96 -1.45 -8.83
CA LEU A 124 -2.15 -0.01 -8.87
C LEU A 124 -0.87 0.71 -8.49
N LEU A 125 -0.49 1.72 -9.28
CA LEU A 125 0.56 2.67 -8.95
C LEU A 125 -0.12 3.91 -8.33
N ALA A 126 0.24 4.24 -7.09
CA ALA A 126 -0.27 5.41 -6.39
C ALA A 126 0.77 6.53 -6.46
N LEU A 127 0.59 7.43 -7.43
CA LEU A 127 1.46 8.59 -7.63
C LEU A 127 1.07 9.73 -6.69
N VAL A 128 2.05 10.18 -5.90
CA VAL A 128 1.91 11.30 -4.95
C VAL A 128 2.62 12.52 -5.49
N ASP A 129 1.88 13.61 -5.67
CA ASP A 129 2.44 14.90 -6.10
C ASP A 129 3.12 15.66 -4.95
N SER A 130 3.78 16.78 -5.28
CA SER A 130 4.41 17.66 -4.28
C SER A 130 3.45 18.29 -3.25
N ARG A 131 2.14 18.26 -3.49
CA ARG A 131 1.09 18.76 -2.59
C ARG A 131 0.46 17.66 -1.74
N GLY A 132 0.90 16.40 -1.91
CA GLY A 132 0.35 15.24 -1.22
C GLY A 132 -0.95 14.71 -1.82
N SER A 133 -1.32 15.10 -3.05
CA SER A 133 -2.46 14.52 -3.77
C SER A 133 -2.08 13.14 -4.30
N VAL A 134 -3.02 12.18 -4.25
CA VAL A 134 -2.79 10.81 -4.71
C VAL A 134 -3.63 10.51 -5.96
N VAL A 135 -2.97 10.06 -7.02
CA VAL A 135 -3.60 9.57 -8.26
C VAL A 135 -3.23 8.10 -8.46
N TYR A 136 -4.22 7.28 -8.83
CA TYR A 136 -4.04 5.84 -9.02
C TYR A 136 -4.07 5.47 -10.50
N TYR A 137 -3.07 4.71 -10.94
CA TYR A 137 -2.99 4.15 -12.29
C TYR A 137 -2.99 2.64 -12.22
N GLU A 138 -3.84 1.99 -13.01
CA GLU A 138 -3.83 0.53 -13.15
C GLU A 138 -2.75 0.11 -14.15
N ALA A 139 -1.94 -0.88 -13.77
CA ALA A 139 -0.91 -1.45 -14.61
C ALA A 139 -1.19 -2.94 -14.85
N GLU A 140 -1.34 -3.31 -16.11
CA GLU A 140 -1.66 -4.68 -16.51
C GLU A 140 -0.75 -5.16 -17.66
N ARG A 141 -0.64 -6.48 -17.79
CA ARG A 141 0.02 -7.08 -18.95
C ARG A 141 -0.96 -7.05 -20.13
N PHE A 142 -0.62 -6.30 -21.16
CA PHE A 142 -1.32 -6.36 -22.43
C PHE A 142 -0.87 -7.57 -23.26
N ASP A 143 -1.82 -8.41 -23.69
CA ASP A 143 -1.57 -9.50 -24.64
C ASP A 143 -2.25 -9.20 -25.99
N ALA A 144 -1.45 -8.78 -26.97
CA ALA A 144 -1.93 -8.41 -28.31
C ALA A 144 -2.62 -9.57 -29.06
N ASN A 145 -2.38 -10.83 -28.70
CA ASN A 145 -2.99 -11.99 -29.37
C ASN A 145 -4.43 -12.25 -28.92
N SER A 146 -4.83 -11.75 -27.75
CA SER A 146 -6.20 -11.88 -27.24
C SER A 146 -7.23 -11.08 -28.05
N VAL A 147 -6.79 -10.00 -28.72
CA VAL A 147 -7.64 -9.09 -29.52
C VAL A 147 -8.00 -9.69 -30.89
N LYS A 148 -7.21 -10.63 -31.42
CA LYS A 148 -7.51 -11.26 -32.72
C LYS A 148 -8.64 -12.28 -32.66
N HIS A 149 -8.91 -12.87 -31.49
CA HIS A 149 -9.94 -13.90 -31.34
C HIS A 149 -11.35 -13.35 -31.09
N SER A 150 -11.49 -12.09 -30.66
CA SER A 150 -12.80 -11.43 -30.54
C SER A 150 -13.37 -11.00 -31.88
N GLN A 151 -12.53 -10.56 -32.82
CA GLN A 151 -12.97 -10.15 -34.17
C GLN A 151 -13.29 -11.35 -35.09
N ALA A 152 -12.79 -12.55 -34.79
CA ALA A 152 -13.07 -13.76 -35.56
C ALA A 152 -14.40 -14.44 -35.20
N ARG A 153 -15.13 -13.95 -34.18
CA ARG A 153 -16.45 -14.47 -33.78
C ARG A 153 -17.63 -13.65 -34.29
N GLU A 154 -17.36 -12.57 -35.02
CA GLU A 154 -18.38 -11.70 -35.62
C GLU A 154 -18.43 -11.79 -37.16
N LEU A 155 -17.86 -12.84 -37.75
CA LEU A 155 -17.98 -13.16 -39.18
C LEU A 155 -18.58 -14.56 -39.39
#